data_AF-A0A3L6FB05-F1
#
_entry.id   AF-A0A3L6FB05-F1
#
_cell.length_a   1.000
_cell.length_b   1.000
_cell.length_c   1.000
_cell.angle_alpha   90.00
_cell.angle_beta   90.00
_cell.angle_gamma   90.00
#
_symmetry.space_group_name_H-M   'P 1'
#
loop_
_entity.id
_entity.type
_entity.pdbx_description
1 polymer ?
#
loop_
_entity_poly.entity_id
_entity_poly.type
_entity_poly.pdbx_seq_one_letter_code
_entity_poly.pdbx_strand_id
1 'polypeptide(L)'
;MGFDFTKMITSYFALTHSVAMGFIDIPTQKSGVIKIPTSNYEFGANFINQKTMLMGRVAHDGRENIRVKRDITDNLSLKINAQLTSEPHYSKGMLYFDYKGLPKCPFSL
;
A
#
# COMPACT_ATOMS: atom_id res chain seq x y z
N MET A 1 -13.17 -2.79 -17.14
CA MET A 1 -12.00 -3.44 -17.79
C MET A 1 -10.75 -2.89 -17.13
N GLY A 2 -9.89 -3.77 -16.60
CA GLY A 2 -8.65 -3.39 -15.94
C GLY A 2 -7.45 -3.89 -16.74
N PHE A 3 -6.43 -3.06 -16.87
CA PHE A 3 -5.15 -3.41 -17.48
C PHE A 3 -4.05 -3.21 -16.44
N ASP A 4 -3.39 -4.31 -16.08
CA ASP A 4 -2.25 -4.29 -15.17
C ASP A 4 -0.97 -4.57 -15.96
N PHE A 5 -0.07 -3.60 -15.96
CA PHE A 5 1.25 -3.69 -16.58
C PHE A 5 2.32 -3.64 -15.48
N THR A 6 2.92 -4.78 -15.16
CA THR A 6 4.07 -4.83 -14.25
C THR A 6 5.35 -5.06 -15.04
N LYS A 7 6.29 -4.14 -14.91
CA LYS A 7 7.64 -4.23 -15.48
C LYS A 7 8.66 -4.36 -14.36
N MET A 8 9.31 -5.52 -14.32
CA MET A 8 10.49 -5.72 -13.47
C MET A 8 11.70 -5.10 -14.17
N ILE A 9 12.36 -4.15 -13.52
CA ILE A 9 13.57 -3.50 -14.04
C ILE A 9 14.81 -4.24 -13.54
N THR A 10 14.77 -4.68 -12.28
CA THR A 10 15.83 -5.45 -11.60
C THR A 10 15.17 -6.52 -10.75
N SER A 11 15.88 -7.58 -10.33
CA SER A 11 15.34 -8.60 -9.40
C SER A 11 14.72 -8.06 -8.11
N TYR A 12 15.11 -6.85 -7.71
CA TYR A 12 14.63 -6.19 -6.49
C TYR A 12 13.71 -5.01 -6.76
N PHE A 13 13.52 -4.58 -8.02
CA PHE A 13 12.74 -3.38 -8.35
C PHE A 13 11.75 -3.64 -9.48
N ALA A 14 10.47 -3.41 -9.19
CA ALA A 14 9.37 -3.56 -10.14
C ALA A 14 8.48 -2.32 -10.13
N LEU A 15 8.11 -1.87 -11.32
CA LEU A 15 7.11 -0.83 -11.53
C LEU A 15 5.81 -1.49 -11.98
N THR A 16 4.68 -1.06 -11.43
CA THR A 16 3.35 -1.53 -11.79
C THR A 16 2.51 -0.34 -12.22
N HIS A 17 1.87 -0.45 -13.36
CA HIS A 17 0.90 0.51 -13.87
C HIS A 17 -0.43 -0.22 -13.97
N SER A 18 -1.44 0.21 -13.24
CA SER A 18 -2.78 -0.35 -13.29
C SER A 18 -3.74 0.69 -13.81
N VAL A 19 -4.51 0.36 -14.84
CA VAL A 19 -5.56 1.21 -15.42
C VAL A 19 -6.86 0.45 -15.30
N ALA A 20 -7.78 0.92 -14.47
CA ALA A 20 -9.10 0.34 -14.30
C ALA A 20 -10.17 1.30 -14.80
N MET A 21 -10.86 0.92 -15.87
CA MET A 21 -12.05 1.61 -16.36
C MET A 21 -13.30 0.90 -15.87
N GLY A 22 -14.22 1.65 -15.27
CA GLY A 22 -15.46 1.12 -14.71
C GLY A 22 -16.54 2.17 -14.60
N PHE A 23 -17.68 1.79 -14.04
CA PHE A 23 -18.74 2.71 -13.67
C PHE A 23 -18.88 2.69 -12.16
N ILE A 24 -18.98 3.87 -11.55
CA ILE A 24 -19.36 3.99 -10.14
C ILE A 24 -20.84 4.35 -10.12
N ASP A 25 -21.62 3.51 -9.44
CA ASP A 25 -23.04 3.77 -9.21
C ASP A 25 -23.16 4.69 -7.99
N ILE A 26 -23.53 5.95 -8.22
CA ILE A 26 -23.82 6.89 -7.13
C ILE A 26 -25.32 6.85 -6.83
N PRO A 27 -25.73 6.42 -5.63
CA PRO A 27 -27.14 6.45 -5.25
C PRO A 27 -27.59 7.91 -5.11
N THR A 28 -28.58 8.35 -5.89
CA THR A 28 -29.21 9.65 -5.69
C THR A 28 -30.46 9.53 -4.80
N GLN A 29 -30.75 10.58 -4.03
CA GLN A 29 -31.94 10.68 -3.17
C GLN A 29 -33.28 10.57 -3.92
N LYS A 30 -33.29 10.63 -5.26
CA LYS A 30 -34.50 10.65 -6.09
C LYS A 30 -34.42 9.58 -7.19
N SER A 31 -34.77 8.34 -6.81
CA SER A 31 -35.11 7.19 -7.67
C SER A 31 -34.34 7.06 -9.01
N GLY A 32 -33.04 7.31 -9.03
CA GLY A 32 -32.20 7.17 -10.22
C GLY A 32 -30.76 6.85 -9.83
N VAL A 33 -30.22 5.77 -10.39
CA VAL A 33 -28.80 5.44 -10.23
C VAL A 33 -28.04 6.14 -11.35
N ILE A 34 -27.20 7.13 -11.00
CA ILE A 34 -26.33 7.77 -11.98
C ILE A 34 -25.05 6.95 -12.08
N LYS A 35 -24.81 6.39 -13.27
CA LYS A 35 -23.57 5.67 -13.58
C LYS A 35 -22.55 6.66 -14.12
N ILE A 36 -21.57 7.02 -13.31
CA ILE A 36 -20.48 7.88 -13.77
C ILE A 36 -19.37 6.98 -14.32
N PRO A 37 -18.97 7.13 -15.60
CA PRO A 37 -17.80 6.44 -16.12
C PRO A 37 -16.58 6.95 -15.36
N THR A 38 -15.91 6.05 -14.66
CA THR A 38 -14.65 6.34 -13.97
C THR A 38 -13.49 5.65 -14.66
N SER A 39 -12.36 6.33 -14.71
CA SER A 39 -11.09 5.77 -15.15
C SER A 39 -10.08 6.00 -14.03
N ASN A 40 -9.76 4.93 -13.31
CA ASN A 40 -8.76 4.97 -12.27
C ASN A 40 -7.42 4.54 -12.86
N TYR A 41 -6.40 5.36 -12.65
CA TYR A 41 -5.02 5.01 -12.95
C TYR A 41 -4.24 4.95 -11.64
N GLU A 42 -3.56 3.84 -11.41
CA GLU A 42 -2.63 3.66 -10.30
C GLU A 42 -1.23 3.36 -10.82
N PHE A 43 -0.26 4.10 -10.29
CA PHE A 43 1.14 3.85 -10.49
C PHE A 43 1.75 3.30 -9.20
N GLY A 44 2.49 2.21 -9.30
CA GLY A 44 3.16 1.53 -8.21
C GLY A 44 4.64 1.34 -8.46
N ALA A 45 5.45 1.53 -7.43
CA ALA A 45 6.86 1.21 -7.43
C ALA A 45 7.16 0.31 -6.22
N ASN A 46 7.71 -0.87 -6.48
CA ASN A 46 8.02 -1.88 -5.48
C ASN A 46 9.51 -2.15 -5.49
N PHE A 47 10.16 -1.90 -4.35
CA PHE A 47 11.53 -2.32 -4.09
C PHE A 47 11.53 -3.38 -2.99
N ILE A 48 11.90 -4.60 -3.32
CA ILE A 48 11.92 -5.72 -2.37
C ILE A 48 13.33 -6.28 -2.33
N ASN A 49 13.98 -6.16 -1.17
CA ASN A 49 15.26 -6.75 -0.85
C ASN A 49 15.12 -7.63 0.40
N GLN A 50 16.08 -8.52 0.67
CA GLN A 50 16.02 -9.51 1.75
C GLN A 50 15.70 -8.92 3.14
N LYS A 51 16.16 -7.70 3.42
CA LYS A 51 15.96 -7.00 4.71
C LYS A 51 15.11 -5.75 4.62
N THR A 52 14.64 -5.36 3.42
CA THR A 52 13.96 -4.08 3.22
C THR A 52 12.97 -4.18 2.09
N MET A 53 11.74 -3.72 2.34
CA MET A 53 10.65 -3.71 1.38
C MET A 53 10.04 -2.31 1.37
N LEU A 54 10.12 -1.63 0.24
CA LEU A 54 9.50 -0.35 -0.03
C LEU A 54 8.42 -0.58 -1.10
N MET A 55 7.22 -0.11 -0.85
CA MET A 55 6.15 -0.10 -1.85
C MET A 55 5.51 1.28 -1.81
N GLY A 56 5.54 1.99 -2.93
CA GLY A 56 4.77 3.22 -3.13
C GLY A 56 3.71 2.97 -4.18
N ARG A 57 2.47 3.33 -3.91
CA ARG A 57 1.39 3.37 -4.90
C ARG A 57 0.75 4.74 -4.87
N VAL A 58 0.52 5.32 -6.04
CA VAL A 58 -0.08 6.63 -6.23
C VAL A 58 -1.20 6.46 -7.23
N ALA A 59 -2.40 6.85 -6.84
CA ALA A 59 -3.57 6.91 -7.71
C ALA A 59 -3.73 8.32 -8.30
N HIS A 60 -4.33 8.39 -9.49
CA HIS A 60 -4.59 9.63 -10.21
C HIS A 60 -5.43 10.64 -9.41
N ASP A 61 -6.30 10.15 -8.52
CA ASP A 61 -7.17 10.95 -7.65
C ASP A 61 -6.44 11.59 -6.47
N GLY A 62 -5.12 11.40 -6.35
CA GLY A 62 -4.30 11.93 -5.26
C GLY A 62 -4.25 11.03 -4.02
N ARG A 63 -4.74 9.78 -4.11
CA ARG A 63 -4.54 8.79 -3.04
C ARG A 63 -3.15 8.17 -3.16
N GLU A 64 -2.41 8.18 -2.07
CA GLU A 64 -1.05 7.62 -2.01
C GLU A 64 -0.94 6.61 -0.88
N ASN A 65 -0.41 5.43 -1.19
CA ASN A 65 -0.15 4.37 -0.24
C ASN A 65 1.34 4.04 -0.25
N ILE A 66 2.01 4.33 0.86
CA ILE A 66 3.43 4.09 1.06
C ILE A 66 3.60 3.07 2.17
N ARG A 67 4.28 1.97 1.87
CA ARG A 67 4.63 0.93 2.83
C ARG A 67 6.13 0.72 2.84
N VAL A 68 6.75 0.93 3.99
CA VAL A 68 8.17 0.72 4.22
C VAL A 68 8.34 -0.31 5.32
N LYS A 69 8.91 -1.46 5.02
CA LYS A 69 9.33 -2.46 6.00
C LYS A 69 10.84 -2.56 5.97
N ARG A 70 11.48 -2.50 7.12
CA ARG A 70 12.92 -2.70 7.27
C ARG A 70 13.19 -3.60 8.47
N ASP A 71 13.82 -4.72 8.22
CA ASP A 71 14.31 -5.62 9.24
C ASP A 71 15.71 -5.14 9.63
N ILE A 72 15.83 -4.55 10.82
CA ILE A 72 17.08 -3.95 11.34
C ILE A 72 18.01 -5.06 11.84
N THR A 73 17.42 -6.01 12.59
CA THR A 73 18.10 -7.19 13.16
C THR A 73 17.15 -8.39 13.01
N ASP A 74 17.63 -9.63 13.12
CA ASP A 74 16.78 -10.83 13.05
C ASP A 74 15.63 -10.84 14.09
N ASN A 75 15.79 -10.05 15.15
CA ASN A 75 14.83 -9.87 16.23
C ASN A 75 14.10 -8.53 16.21
N LEU A 76 14.40 -7.63 15.25
CA LEU A 76 13.82 -6.29 15.23
C LEU A 76 13.34 -5.91 13.82
N SER A 77 12.03 -5.73 13.68
CA SER A 77 11.37 -5.35 12.44
C SER A 77 10.65 -4.01 12.61
N LEU A 78 10.93 -3.06 11.72
CA LEU A 78 10.22 -1.80 11.59
C LEU A 78 9.29 -1.87 10.39
N LYS A 79 8.02 -1.49 10.53
CA LYS A 79 7.07 -1.34 9.42
C LYS A 79 6.37 0.01 9.54
N ILE A 80 6.32 0.75 8.46
CA ILE A 80 5.66 2.04 8.35
C ILE A 80 4.67 1.91 7.20
N ASN A 81 3.41 2.23 7.45
CA ASN A 81 2.38 2.34 6.42
C ASN A 81 1.81 3.75 6.49
N ALA A 82 1.98 4.54 5.44
CA ALA A 82 1.34 5.83 5.28
C ALA A 82 0.31 5.72 4.16
N GLN A 83 -0.91 6.15 4.45
CA GLN A 83 -1.99 6.26 3.47
C GLN A 83 -2.42 7.73 3.46
N LEU A 84 -2.13 8.43 2.38
CA LEU A 84 -2.64 9.76 2.11
C LEU A 84 -3.86 9.62 1.19
N THR A 85 -4.89 10.39 1.47
CA THR A 85 -6.11 10.42 0.66
C THR A 85 -6.45 11.88 0.40
N SER A 86 -6.94 12.20 -0.79
CA SER A 86 -7.34 13.56 -1.16
C SER A 86 -8.53 14.09 -0.34
N GLU A 87 -9.33 13.19 0.27
CA GLU A 87 -10.37 13.56 1.22
C GLU A 87 -9.79 14.29 2.46
N PRO A 88 -10.34 15.48 2.83
CA PRO A 88 -9.94 16.18 4.04
C PRO A 88 -10.04 15.27 5.27
N HIS A 89 -8.97 15.23 6.06
CA HIS A 89 -8.87 14.50 7.33
C HIS A 89 -8.75 12.96 7.26
N TYR A 90 -8.52 12.36 6.08
CA TYR A 90 -8.40 10.90 5.95
C TYR A 90 -6.96 10.36 5.80
N SER A 91 -5.95 11.23 5.90
CA SER A 91 -4.54 10.82 5.90
C SER A 91 -4.16 10.13 7.21
N LYS A 92 -3.70 8.88 7.12
CA LYS A 92 -3.34 8.05 8.27
C LYS A 92 -1.94 7.47 8.08
N GLY A 93 -1.11 7.63 9.10
CA GLY A 93 0.19 6.96 9.21
C GLY A 93 0.18 5.97 10.36
N MET A 94 0.58 4.74 10.12
CA MET A 94 0.79 3.72 11.15
C MET A 94 2.24 3.26 11.14
N LEU A 95 2.86 3.34 12.32
CA LEU A 95 4.21 2.86 12.56
C LEU A 95 4.13 1.65 13.49
N TYR A 96 4.77 0.56 13.08
CA TYR A 96 4.88 -0.69 13.81
C TYR A 96 6.34 -0.95 14.11
N PHE A 97 6.62 -1.23 15.37
CA PHE A 97 7.94 -1.59 15.84
C PHE A 97 7.82 -2.94 16.56
N ASP A 98 8.23 -4.00 15.86
CA ASP A 98 8.15 -5.38 16.34
C ASP A 98 9.54 -5.81 16.85
N TYR A 99 9.65 -6.06 18.16
CA TYR A 99 10.84 -6.64 18.78
C TYR A 99 10.52 -8.05 19.29
N LYS A 100 11.15 -9.07 18.69
CA LYS A 100 11.11 -10.44 19.18
C LYS A 100 12.11 -10.60 20.31
N GLY A 101 11.62 -10.64 21.55
CA GLY A 101 12.44 -10.97 22.72
C GLY A 101 12.97 -12.40 22.66
N LEU A 102 14.15 -12.62 23.23
CA LEU A 102 14.70 -13.96 23.46
C LEU A 102 13.77 -14.75 24.40
N PRO A 103 13.65 -16.08 24.24
CA PRO A 103 12.90 -16.91 25.18
C PRO A 103 13.54 -16.73 26.57
N LYS A 104 12.78 -16.18 27.52
CA LYS A 104 13.16 -16.26 28.94
C LYS A 104 13.29 -17.75 29.27
N CYS A 105 14.49 -18.19 29.63
CA CYS A 105 14.72 -19.53 30.16
C CYS A 105 13.73 -19.78 31.30
N PRO A 106 12.96 -20.89 31.30
CA PRO A 106 12.24 -21.32 32.48
C PRO A 106 13.22 -22.14 33.33
N PHE A 107 13.99 -21.48 34.18
CA PHE A 107 14.68 -22.20 35.26
C PHE A 107 14.83 -21.28 36.47
N SER A 108 13.97 -21.51 37.46
CA SER A 108 14.24 -21.20 38.86
C SER A 108 13.91 -22.47 39.66
N LEU A 109 14.96 -22.96 40.33
CA LEU A 109 15.01 -24.11 41.25
C LEU A 109 13.87 -24.13 42.28
#